data_AF-A0A5B7F8Q1-F1
#
_entry.id   AF-A0A5B7F8Q1-F1
#
_cell.length_a   1.000
_cell.length_b   1.000
_cell.length_c   1.000
_cell.angle_alpha   90.00
_cell.angle_beta   90.00
_cell.angle_gamma   90.00
#
_symmetry.space_group_name_H-M   'P 1'
#
loop_
_entity.id
_entity.type
_entity.pdbx_description
1 polymer ?
#
loop_
_entity_poly.entity_id
_entity_poly.type
_entity_poly.pdbx_seq_one_letter_code
_entity_poly.pdbx_strand_id
1 'polypeptide(L)'
;MGANEVMRKVRDGYRMEKPDHCRREIYNIMYYCWDKDPMERPCFTELVHTLEGLVMTEVEYIELDRFPDRNYYNIMQGKADELL
;
A
#
# COMPACT_ATOMS: atom_id res chain seq x y z
N MET A 1 10.63 10.21 10.83
CA MET A 1 9.64 11.26 10.48
C MET A 1 8.68 11.38 11.66
N GLY A 2 8.48 12.57 12.21
CA GLY A 2 7.53 12.76 13.32
C GLY A 2 6.07 12.71 12.83
N ALA A 3 5.12 12.31 13.68
CA ALA A 3 3.70 12.24 13.31
C ALA A 3 3.17 13.57 12.74
N ASN A 4 3.56 14.70 13.32
CA ASN A 4 3.18 16.04 12.82
C ASN A 4 3.67 16.31 11.39
N GLU A 5 4.85 15.84 11.04
CA GLU A 5 5.42 16.00 9.70
C GLU A 5 4.70 15.11 8.68
N VAL A 6 4.37 13.87 9.07
CA VAL A 6 3.55 12.94 8.25
C VAL A 6 2.20 13.57 7.94
N MET A 7 1.50 14.06 8.97
CA MET A 7 0.18 14.67 8.82
C MET A 7 0.21 15.90 7.92
N ARG A 8 1.25 16.73 8.03
CA ARG A 8 1.43 17.88 7.13
C ARG A 8 1.61 17.41 5.69
N LYS A 9 2.56 16.51 5.42
CA LYS A 9 2.81 15.98 4.08
C LYS A 9 1.56 15.39 3.43
N VAL A 10 0.81 14.56 4.16
CA VAL A 10 -0.42 13.94 3.65
C VAL A 10 -1.49 14.99 3.30
N ARG A 11 -1.65 16.02 4.13
CA ARG A 11 -2.57 17.15 3.87
C ARG A 11 -2.16 17.97 2.65
N ASP A 12 -0.85 18.14 2.46
CA ASP A 12 -0.27 18.86 1.32
C ASP A 12 -0.32 18.03 0.01
N GLY A 13 -0.85 16.80 0.06
CA GLY A 13 -1.06 15.96 -1.11
C GLY A 13 0.06 14.95 -1.36
N TYR A 14 1.07 14.86 -0.50
CA TYR A 14 2.10 13.82 -0.62
C TYR A 14 1.47 12.43 -0.50
N ARG A 15 1.88 11.52 -1.40
CA ARG A 15 1.59 10.09 -1.36
C ARG A 15 2.89 9.32 -1.54
N MET A 16 2.90 8.07 -1.08
CA MET A 16 4.06 7.21 -1.28
C MET A 16 4.28 6.97 -2.77
N GLU A 17 5.54 6.93 -3.17
CA GLU A 17 5.93 6.56 -4.53
C GLU A 17 5.60 5.08 -4.78
N LYS A 18 5.54 4.71 -6.07
CA LYS A 18 5.32 3.33 -6.47
C LYS A 18 6.50 2.47 -6.01
N PRO A 19 6.30 1.41 -5.22
CA PRO A 19 7.38 0.46 -4.94
C PRO A 19 7.90 -0.18 -6.23
N ASP A 20 9.21 -0.40 -6.32
CA ASP A 20 9.84 -0.91 -7.55
C ASP A 20 9.34 -2.31 -7.92
N HIS A 21 9.12 -3.17 -6.93
CA HIS A 21 8.63 -4.55 -7.08
C HIS A 21 7.11 -4.64 -7.32
N CYS A 22 6.40 -3.52 -7.42
CA CYS A 22 4.97 -3.52 -7.72
C CYS A 22 4.71 -3.02 -9.15
N ARG A 23 3.88 -3.73 -9.90
CA ARG A 23 3.33 -3.23 -11.16
C ARG A 23 2.40 -2.04 -10.94
N ARG A 24 2.18 -1.26 -12.00
CA ARG A 24 1.43 0.01 -11.94
C ARG A 24 -0.02 -0.20 -11.48
N GLU A 25 -0.63 -1.32 -11.86
CA GLU A 25 -2.02 -1.66 -11.61
C GLU A 25 -2.31 -1.75 -10.11
N ILE A 26 -1.48 -2.46 -9.35
CA ILE A 26 -1.58 -2.55 -7.89
C ILE A 26 -1.33 -1.18 -7.23
N TYR A 27 -0.39 -0.40 -7.76
CA TYR A 27 -0.15 0.94 -7.25
C TYR A 27 -1.31 1.91 -7.49
N ASN A 28 -1.97 1.83 -8.65
CA ASN A 28 -3.13 2.66 -8.94
C ASN A 28 -4.25 2.40 -7.93
N ILE A 29 -4.48 1.15 -7.52
CA ILE A 29 -5.43 0.82 -6.45
C ILE A 29 -5.07 1.57 -5.16
N MET A 30 -3.81 1.49 -4.71
CA MET A 30 -3.36 2.22 -3.52
C MET A 30 -3.50 3.75 -3.67
N TYR A 31 -3.16 4.28 -4.83
CA TYR A 31 -3.24 5.70 -5.14
C TYR A 31 -4.68 6.22 -5.04
N TYR A 32 -5.65 5.51 -5.62
CA TYR A 32 -7.07 5.87 -5.55
C TYR A 32 -7.64 5.74 -4.13
N CYS A 33 -7.19 4.75 -3.35
CA CYS A 33 -7.53 4.67 -1.92
C CYS A 33 -7.09 5.90 -1.12
N TRP A 34 -6.10 6.65 -1.61
CA TRP A 34 -5.59 7.85 -0.96
C TRP A 34 -6.07 9.14 -1.62
N ASP A 35 -7.20 9.14 -2.32
CA ASP A 35 -7.75 10.38 -2.87
C ASP A 35 -7.97 11.43 -1.76
N LYS A 36 -7.74 12.69 -2.13
CA LYS A 36 -7.92 13.84 -1.24
C LYS A 36 -9.40 13.99 -0.88
N ASP A 37 -10.29 13.78 -1.84
CA ASP A 37 -11.72 13.73 -1.61
C ASP A 37 -12.12 12.32 -1.11
N PRO A 38 -12.68 12.20 0.11
CA PRO A 38 -13.17 10.92 0.60
C PRO A 38 -14.25 10.26 -0.28
N MET A 39 -15.01 11.04 -1.05
CA MET A 39 -16.07 10.52 -1.92
C MET A 39 -15.53 9.89 -3.21
N GLU A 40 -14.33 10.28 -3.63
CA GLU A 40 -13.65 9.73 -4.81
C GLU A 40 -12.85 8.46 -4.48
N ARG A 41 -12.78 8.07 -3.20
CA ARG A 41 -12.10 6.83 -2.80
C ARG A 41 -12.98 5.63 -3.15
N PRO A 42 -12.40 4.56 -3.74
CA PRO A 42 -13.16 3.37 -4.06
C PRO A 42 -13.70 2.72 -2.78
N CYS A 43 -14.95 2.25 -2.85
CA CYS A 43 -15.52 1.43 -1.80
C CYS A 43 -14.92 0.01 -1.83
N PHE A 44 -15.11 -0.73 -0.74
CA PHE A 44 -14.59 -2.10 -0.65
C PHE A 44 -15.14 -3.03 -1.74
N THR A 45 -16.39 -2.84 -2.16
CA THR A 45 -16.98 -3.63 -3.26
C THR A 45 -16.24 -3.40 -4.58
N GLU A 46 -15.88 -2.17 -4.90
CA GLU A 46 -15.09 -1.84 -6.10
C GLU A 46 -13.67 -2.41 -6.00
N LEU A 47 -13.06 -2.33 -4.81
CA LEU A 47 -11.73 -2.90 -4.55
C LEU A 47 -11.71 -4.41 -4.75
N VAL A 48 -12.71 -5.13 -4.24
CA VAL A 48 -12.83 -6.59 -4.41
C VAL A 48 -12.93 -6.93 -5.89
N HIS A 49 -13.86 -6.33 -6.64
CA HIS A 49 -14.00 -6.61 -8.07
C HIS A 49 -12.72 -6.30 -8.86
N THR A 50 -12.05 -5.20 -8.52
CA THR A 50 -10.79 -4.83 -9.18
C THR A 50 -9.70 -5.86 -8.90
N LEU A 51 -9.54 -6.26 -7.64
CA LEU A 51 -8.53 -7.24 -7.23
C LEU A 51 -8.83 -8.64 -7.80
N GLU A 52 -10.09 -9.07 -7.80
CA GLU A 52 -10.52 -10.31 -8.44
C GLU A 52 -10.13 -10.31 -9.93
N GLY A 53 -10.39 -9.20 -10.63
CA GLY A 53 -9.98 -9.04 -12.02
C GLY A 53 -8.48 -9.25 -12.23
N LEU A 54 -7.63 -8.70 -11.35
CA LEU A 54 -6.18 -8.92 -11.42
C LEU A 54 -5.80 -10.38 -11.13
N VAL A 55 -6.39 -11.00 -10.11
CA VAL A 55 -6.10 -12.39 -9.72
C VAL A 55 -6.48 -13.39 -10.81
N MET A 56 -7.50 -13.09 -11.62
CA MET A 56 -7.89 -13.95 -12.75
C MET A 56 -6.94 -13.86 -13.96
N THR A 57 -5.96 -12.97 -13.95
CA THR A 57 -4.95 -12.89 -15.02
C THR A 57 -3.72 -13.74 -14.71
N GLU A 58 -3.00 -14.19 -15.75
CA GLU A 58 -1.71 -14.89 -15.61
C GLU A 58 -0.53 -13.92 -15.38
N VAL A 59 -0.81 -12.73 -14.85
CA VAL A 59 0.19 -11.67 -14.69
C VAL A 59 0.68 -11.62 -13.24
N GLU A 60 2.00 -11.68 -13.06
CA GLU A 60 2.62 -11.38 -11.77
C GLU A 60 2.67 -9.87 -11.53
N TYR A 61 1.86 -9.38 -10.58
CA TYR A 61 1.81 -7.95 -10.25
C TYR A 61 2.80 -7.51 -9.16
N ILE A 62 3.39 -8.48 -8.45
CA ILE A 62 4.37 -8.26 -7.38
C ILE A 62 5.58 -9.15 -7.65
N GLU A 63 6.74 -8.53 -7.87
CA GLU A 63 8.03 -9.19 -8.08
C GLU A 63 8.65 -9.57 -6.73
N LEU A 64 8.33 -10.77 -6.23
CA LEU A 64 8.79 -11.22 -4.91
C LEU A 64 10.33 -11.33 -4.81
N ASP A 65 11.02 -11.60 -5.92
CA ASP A 65 12.50 -11.66 -5.95
C ASP A 65 13.16 -10.31 -5.71
N ARG A 66 12.44 -9.21 -5.97
CA ARG A 66 12.93 -7.83 -5.80
C ARG A 66 12.33 -7.18 -4.57
N PHE A 67 11.72 -7.98 -3.70
CA PHE A 67 11.07 -7.52 -2.50
C PHE A 67 12.10 -7.04 -1.48
N PRO A 68 12.10 -5.74 -1.10
CA PRO A 68 13.04 -5.23 -0.11
C PRO A 68 12.49 -5.53 1.28
N ASP A 69 12.78 -6.72 1.79
CA ASP A 69 12.33 -7.25 3.09
C ASP A 69 12.32 -6.19 4.21
N ARG A 70 13.41 -5.42 4.33
CA ARG A 70 13.60 -4.40 5.36
C ARG A 70 12.58 -3.25 5.35
N ASN A 71 11.93 -2.99 4.22
CA ASN A 71 11.00 -1.86 4.07
C ASN A 71 9.57 -2.18 4.54
N TYR A 72 9.25 -3.47 4.77
CA TYR A 72 7.89 -3.93 5.10
C TYR A 72 7.78 -4.55 6.50
N TYR A 73 8.89 -4.70 7.22
CA TYR A 73 8.87 -5.14 8.62
C TYR A 73 8.37 -4.03 9.55
N ASN A 74 7.05 -3.88 9.61
CA ASN A 74 6.36 -3.29 10.76
C ASN A 74 5.61 -4.36 11.59
N ILE A 75 5.82 -5.65 11.31
CA ILE A 75 5.02 -6.75 11.87
C ILE A 75 5.74 -7.50 13.02
N MET A 76 7.05 -7.37 13.19
CA MET A 76 7.81 -8.13 14.21
C MET A 76 8.27 -7.32 15.43
N GLN A 77 7.88 -6.06 15.57
CA GLN A 77 8.28 -5.24 16.71
C GLN A 77 7.26 -5.22 17.87
N GLY A 78 6.32 -6.17 17.88
CA GLY A 78 5.21 -6.22 18.83
C GLY A 78 5.08 -7.47 19.71
N LYS A 79 5.98 -8.47 19.64
CA LYS A 79 5.99 -9.65 20.53
C LYS A 79 7.38 -10.28 20.68
N ALA A 80 8.32 -9.56 21.28
CA ALA A 80 9.59 -10.14 21.74
C ALA A 80 9.85 -9.90 23.24
N ASP A 81 8.90 -9.32 23.98
CA ASP A 81 9.01 -9.04 25.42
C ASP A 81 8.03 -9.87 26.27
N GLU A 82 7.62 -11.05 25.79
CA GLU A 82 6.79 -11.99 26.58
C GLU A 82 7.36 -13.42 26.67
N LEU A 83 8.61 -13.62 26.28
CA LEU A 83 9.35 -14.86 26.51
C LEU A 83 10.79 -14.56 26.95
N LEU A 84 10.92 -13.98 28.15
CA LEU A 84 11.91 -14.27 29.20
C LEU A 84 11.43 -13.67 30.53
#